data_AF-A0A931RMY1-F1
#
_entry.id   AF-A0A931RMY1-F1
#
_cell.length_a   1.000
_cell.length_b   1.000
_cell.length_c   1.000
_cell.angle_alpha   90.00
_cell.angle_beta   90.00
_cell.angle_gamma   90.00
#
_symmetry.space_group_name_H-M   'P 1'
#
loop_
_entity.id
_entity.type
_entity.pdbx_description
1 polymer ?
#
loop_
_entity_poly.entity_id
_entity_poly.type
_entity_poly.pdbx_seq_one_letter_code
_entity_poly.pdbx_strand_id
1 'polypeptide(L)'
;MANEQAQPNKPRMNAYFLYLFIGVFVVLVVSGCSVLNKSANPRQSSQSEAAPGLLNPKETSINEKSTDAFAYSDAGRNFDMSEGNFAVLEAMKPSELAANSAECTIGKDVNESGIEKDKQYFQQLLSAYTENDMGTAYSFAYDGQSQEGDWKVTAIPNKLGYINMDQFKNDFDLCFAGGIRYPLLVSRNYLLFASACGTGFDDGSGLPHGCYEMQQIIEPTIILK
;
A
#
# COMPACT_ATOMS: atom_id res chain seq x y z
N MET A 1 35.44 -27.12 35.54
CA MET A 1 35.32 -28.03 34.38
C MET A 1 34.76 -27.20 33.23
N ALA A 2 35.63 -26.68 32.37
CA ALA A 2 35.23 -25.85 31.23
C ALA A 2 34.98 -26.75 30.03
N ASN A 3 33.82 -26.58 29.37
CA ASN A 3 33.40 -27.36 28.22
C ASN A 3 33.63 -26.52 26.96
N GLU A 4 34.60 -26.93 26.15
CA GLU A 4 35.01 -26.30 24.90
C GLU A 4 34.09 -26.79 23.78
N GLN A 5 33.21 -25.93 23.25
CA GLN A 5 32.35 -26.25 22.12
C GLN A 5 33.03 -25.86 20.80
N ALA A 6 33.27 -26.86 19.96
CA ALA A 6 33.82 -26.73 18.61
C ALA A 6 32.80 -26.06 17.66
N GLN A 7 33.24 -25.03 16.93
CA GLN A 7 32.45 -24.38 15.89
C GLN A 7 32.45 -25.19 14.58
N PRO A 8 31.30 -25.30 13.88
CA PRO A 8 31.21 -26.03 12.62
C PRO A 8 31.88 -25.26 11.48
N ASN A 9 32.69 -25.99 10.70
CA ASN A 9 33.40 -25.49 9.52
C ASN A 9 32.42 -25.01 8.44
N LYS A 10 32.45 -23.71 8.16
CA LYS A 10 31.67 -23.08 7.08
C LYS A 10 32.29 -23.45 5.73
N PRO A 11 31.56 -24.06 4.78
CA PRO A 11 32.12 -24.41 3.48
C PRO A 11 32.49 -23.14 2.72
N ARG A 12 33.78 -22.99 2.39
CA ARG A 12 34.27 -21.93 1.51
C ARG A 12 33.89 -22.26 0.07
N MET A 13 32.80 -21.67 -0.41
CA MET A 13 32.48 -21.68 -1.82
C MET A 13 33.60 -20.96 -2.60
N ASN A 14 34.18 -21.68 -3.56
CA ASN A 14 35.30 -21.23 -4.36
C ASN A 14 34.82 -20.12 -5.32
N ALA A 15 35.44 -18.93 -5.25
CA ALA A 15 35.02 -17.74 -6.01
C ALA A 15 34.91 -17.99 -7.52
N TYR A 16 35.66 -18.96 -8.06
CA TYR A 16 35.58 -19.38 -9.46
C TYR A 16 34.20 -19.88 -9.90
N PHE A 17 33.44 -20.52 -9.01
CA PHE A 17 32.09 -21.00 -9.34
C PHE A 17 31.11 -19.84 -9.55
N LEU A 18 31.25 -18.75 -8.79
CA LEU A 18 30.37 -17.59 -8.90
C LEU A 18 30.57 -16.85 -10.23
N TYR A 19 31.82 -16.69 -10.69
CA TYR A 19 32.12 -16.03 -11.96
C TYR A 19 31.60 -16.79 -13.19
N LEU A 20 31.57 -18.13 -13.11
CA LEU A 20 31.10 -18.97 -14.21
C LEU A 20 29.57 -18.84 -14.42
N PHE A 21 28.81 -18.68 -13.34
CA PHE A 21 27.36 -18.43 -13.42
C PHE A 21 27.03 -17.03 -13.95
N ILE A 22 27.78 -16.00 -13.54
CA ILE A 22 27.57 -14.63 -14.03
C ILE A 22 27.84 -14.53 -15.54
N GLY A 23 28.90 -15.20 -16.03
CA GLY A 23 29.23 -15.18 -17.46
C GLY A 23 28.16 -15.80 -18.37
N VAL A 24 27.53 -16.91 -17.95
CA VAL A 24 26.48 -17.58 -18.74
C VAL A 24 25.21 -16.73 -18.81
N PHE A 25 24.86 -16.02 -17.72
CA PHE A 25 23.64 -15.21 -17.68
C PHE A 25 23.71 -13.99 -18.62
N VAL A 26 24.87 -13.34 -18.71
CA VAL A 26 25.07 -12.18 -19.60
C VAL A 26 24.92 -12.55 -21.09
N VAL A 27 25.38 -13.74 -21.49
CA VAL A 27 25.27 -14.20 -22.89
C VAL A 27 23.81 -14.46 -23.31
N LEU A 28 22.97 -14.93 -22.38
CA LEU A 28 21.55 -15.20 -22.66
C LEU A 28 20.71 -13.92 -22.81
N VAL A 29 20.99 -12.87 -22.02
CA VAL A 29 20.24 -11.61 -22.10
C VAL A 29 20.54 -10.85 -23.39
N VAL A 30 21.79 -10.84 -23.87
CA VAL A 30 22.16 -10.12 -25.11
C VAL A 30 21.56 -10.78 -26.36
N SER A 31 21.34 -12.09 -26.34
CA SER A 31 20.78 -12.82 -27.50
C SER A 31 19.25 -12.69 -27.63
N GLY A 32 18.54 -12.27 -26.57
CA GLY A 32 17.06 -12.22 -26.54
C GLY A 32 16.42 -10.97 -27.15
N CYS A 33 17.16 -9.87 -27.35
CA CYS A 33 16.57 -8.58 -27.77
C CYS A 33 16.45 -8.39 -29.30
N SER A 34 16.82 -9.38 -30.13
CA SER A 34 16.89 -9.18 -31.59
C SER A 34 15.65 -9.64 -32.38
N VAL A 35 14.60 -10.14 -31.73
CA VAL A 35 13.41 -10.66 -32.43
C VAL A 35 12.15 -10.05 -31.84
N LEU A 36 11.79 -8.84 -32.25
CA LEU A 36 10.41 -8.31 -32.25
C LEU A 36 10.39 -6.93 -32.91
N ASN A 37 10.55 -6.90 -34.24
CA ASN A 37 10.16 -5.73 -35.03
C ASN A 37 9.68 -6.17 -36.42
N LYS A 38 8.37 -6.42 -36.55
CA LYS A 38 7.64 -6.46 -37.81
C LYS A 38 6.14 -6.61 -37.53
N SER A 39 5.37 -5.54 -37.68
CA SER A 39 4.25 -5.54 -38.63
C SER A 39 3.69 -4.13 -38.79
N ALA A 40 3.63 -3.68 -40.04
CA ALA A 40 3.03 -2.43 -40.48
C ALA A 40 1.52 -2.64 -40.79
N ASN A 41 0.73 -1.61 -40.44
CA ASN A 41 -0.41 -0.93 -41.11
C ASN A 41 -0.90 -1.46 -42.49
N PRO A 42 -2.05 -1.01 -43.08
CA PRO A 42 -3.29 -0.37 -42.60
C PRO A 42 -4.58 -1.06 -43.14
N ARG A 43 -5.80 -0.65 -42.71
CA ARG A 43 -6.95 -0.38 -43.61
C ARG A 43 -8.22 0.10 -42.89
N GLN A 44 -8.77 1.18 -43.43
CA GLN A 44 -10.15 1.64 -43.27
C GLN A 44 -11.16 0.57 -43.72
N SER A 45 -12.28 0.46 -43.01
CA SER A 45 -13.60 0.37 -43.64
C SER A 45 -14.66 0.97 -42.72
N SER A 46 -15.17 2.12 -43.13
CA SER A 46 -16.42 2.69 -42.66
C SER A 46 -17.58 1.78 -43.07
N GLN A 47 -18.31 1.22 -42.12
CA GLN A 47 -19.70 0.81 -42.31
C GLN A 47 -20.46 1.03 -41.00
N SER A 48 -21.35 2.01 -41.07
CA SER A 48 -22.35 2.36 -40.07
C SER A 48 -23.51 1.37 -40.20
N GLU A 49 -23.61 0.43 -39.26
CA GLU A 49 -24.86 -0.25 -38.95
C GLU A 49 -25.38 0.29 -37.61
N ALA A 50 -26.59 0.83 -37.65
CA ALA A 50 -27.30 1.33 -36.48
C ALA A 50 -27.66 0.16 -35.56
N ALA A 51 -26.91 0.02 -34.45
CA ALA A 51 -27.27 -0.87 -33.36
C ALA A 51 -28.43 -0.27 -32.56
N PRO A 52 -29.53 -1.00 -32.35
CA PRO A 52 -30.61 -0.58 -31.47
C PRO A 52 -30.22 -0.87 -30.01
N GLY A 53 -30.37 0.13 -29.14
CA GLY A 53 -30.31 -0.05 -27.68
C GLY A 53 -29.03 0.45 -27.02
N LEU A 54 -28.75 1.76 -27.14
CA LEU A 54 -28.01 2.47 -26.10
C LEU A 54 -28.81 2.33 -24.80
N LEU A 55 -28.41 1.39 -23.95
CA LEU A 55 -28.76 1.40 -22.54
C LEU A 55 -28.37 2.78 -22.01
N ASN A 56 -29.35 3.58 -21.62
CA ASN A 56 -29.12 4.80 -20.86
C ASN A 56 -28.14 4.45 -19.74
N PRO A 57 -26.95 5.09 -19.66
CA PRO A 57 -26.14 4.98 -18.46
C PRO A 57 -27.03 5.50 -17.34
N LYS A 58 -27.49 4.58 -16.48
CA LYS A 58 -28.23 4.90 -15.28
C LYS A 58 -27.39 5.94 -14.57
N GLU A 59 -27.88 7.18 -14.47
CA GLU A 59 -27.22 8.26 -13.75
C GLU A 59 -26.97 7.75 -12.33
N THR A 60 -25.74 7.31 -12.08
CA THR A 60 -25.31 6.90 -10.76
C THR A 60 -25.19 8.18 -9.95
N SER A 61 -26.14 8.42 -9.05
CA SER A 61 -26.10 9.57 -8.16
C SER A 61 -24.81 9.54 -7.35
N ILE A 62 -23.92 10.49 -7.59
CA ILE A 62 -22.69 10.68 -6.82
C ILE A 62 -23.12 11.35 -5.50
N ASN A 63 -23.13 10.58 -4.41
CA ASN A 63 -23.33 11.15 -3.08
C ASN A 63 -21.96 11.57 -2.54
N GLU A 64 -21.80 12.86 -2.25
CA GLU A 64 -20.61 13.39 -1.59
C GLU A 64 -20.80 13.31 -0.07
N LYS A 65 -19.83 12.71 0.61
CA LYS A 65 -19.78 12.57 2.07
C LYS A 65 -18.56 13.31 2.60
N SER A 66 -18.63 13.75 3.86
CA SER A 66 -17.59 14.61 4.42
C SER A 66 -17.39 14.33 5.91
N THR A 67 -16.13 14.28 6.33
CA THR A 67 -15.66 14.14 7.72
C THR A 67 -14.85 15.37 8.13
N ASP A 68 -14.36 15.43 9.36
CA ASP A 68 -13.48 16.55 9.77
C ASP A 68 -12.14 16.56 9.00
N ALA A 69 -11.63 15.40 8.60
CA ALA A 69 -10.32 15.28 7.96
C ALA A 69 -10.39 15.29 6.42
N PHE A 70 -11.45 14.77 5.82
CA PHE A 70 -11.56 14.63 4.36
C PHE A 70 -13.01 14.59 3.84
N ALA A 71 -13.18 14.76 2.54
CA ALA A 71 -14.40 14.42 1.81
C ALA A 71 -14.15 13.19 0.93
N TYR A 72 -15.21 12.45 0.60
CA TYR A 72 -15.16 11.30 -0.31
C TYR A 72 -16.49 11.12 -1.03
N SER A 73 -16.52 10.31 -2.08
CA SER A 73 -17.77 9.91 -2.73
C SER A 73 -17.90 8.40 -2.77
N ASP A 74 -19.13 7.91 -2.62
CA ASP A 74 -19.45 6.49 -2.64
C ASP A 74 -20.00 5.97 -3.97
N ALA A 75 -20.13 6.84 -4.98
CA ALA A 75 -20.75 6.50 -6.26
C ALA A 75 -22.10 5.74 -6.10
N GLY A 76 -22.87 6.02 -5.04
CA GLY A 76 -24.15 5.37 -4.78
C GLY A 76 -24.04 3.87 -4.48
N ARG A 77 -22.85 3.38 -4.07
CA ARG A 77 -22.64 2.00 -3.64
C ARG A 77 -22.98 1.86 -2.15
N ASN A 78 -23.40 0.65 -1.83
CA ASN A 78 -23.89 0.23 -0.55
C ASN A 78 -22.65 -0.12 0.33
N PHE A 79 -22.27 0.81 1.20
CA PHE A 79 -21.31 0.56 2.28
C PHE A 79 -21.55 1.54 3.43
N ASP A 80 -21.36 1.04 4.64
CA ASP A 80 -21.54 1.80 5.87
C ASP A 80 -20.20 2.32 6.38
N MET A 81 -20.18 3.60 6.76
CA MET A 81 -19.00 4.20 7.39
C MET A 81 -19.29 4.44 8.87
N SER A 82 -18.37 4.01 9.72
CA SER A 82 -18.32 4.35 11.15
C SER A 82 -17.04 5.08 11.49
N GLU A 83 -17.09 5.91 12.53
CA GLU A 83 -15.95 6.67 13.03
C GLU A 83 -15.64 6.35 14.48
N GLY A 84 -14.35 6.39 14.84
CA GLY A 84 -13.88 6.18 16.20
C GLY A 84 -12.58 6.94 16.48
N ASN A 85 -12.53 7.61 17.62
CA ASN A 85 -11.33 8.33 18.06
C ASN A 85 -10.38 7.39 18.83
N PHE A 86 -9.08 7.64 18.71
CA PHE A 86 -8.03 6.90 19.42
C PHE A 86 -6.86 7.82 19.80
N ALA A 87 -6.11 7.47 20.83
CA ALA A 87 -4.89 8.19 21.18
C ALA A 87 -3.74 7.83 20.21
N VAL A 88 -3.10 8.83 19.60
CA VAL A 88 -2.08 8.61 18.56
C VAL A 88 -0.93 7.73 19.07
N LEU A 89 -0.44 8.01 20.29
CA LEU A 89 0.66 7.27 20.90
C LEU A 89 0.30 5.84 21.32
N GLU A 90 -0.99 5.51 21.49
CA GLU A 90 -1.43 4.14 21.74
C GLU A 90 -1.49 3.33 20.43
N ALA A 91 -1.93 3.97 19.35
CA ALA A 91 -2.10 3.34 18.04
C ALA A 91 -0.81 3.28 17.22
N MET A 92 0.20 4.11 17.52
CA MET A 92 1.47 4.19 16.79
C MET A 92 2.62 3.96 17.76
N LYS A 93 2.95 2.70 18.04
CA LYS A 93 4.07 2.40 18.94
C LYS A 93 5.39 2.38 18.18
N PRO A 94 6.45 3.01 18.69
CA PRO A 94 7.76 2.99 18.04
C PRO A 94 8.29 1.60 17.70
N SER A 95 8.04 0.60 18.56
CA SER A 95 8.45 -0.78 18.33
C SER A 95 7.70 -1.45 17.18
N GLU A 96 6.40 -1.15 17.02
CA GLU A 96 5.58 -1.69 15.94
C GLU A 96 5.96 -1.04 14.61
N LEU A 97 6.21 0.28 14.60
CA LEU A 97 6.70 0.98 13.41
C LEU A 97 8.08 0.50 12.97
N ALA A 98 9.00 0.29 13.92
CA ALA A 98 10.34 -0.25 13.63
C ALA A 98 10.26 -1.67 13.06
N ALA A 99 9.44 -2.54 13.66
CA ALA A 99 9.25 -3.90 13.15
C ALA A 99 8.69 -3.91 11.73
N ASN A 100 7.68 -3.08 11.45
CA ASN A 100 7.11 -2.95 10.11
C ASN A 100 8.12 -2.36 9.11
N SER A 101 8.92 -1.38 9.51
CA SER A 101 9.98 -0.81 8.65
C SER A 101 11.04 -1.85 8.29
N ALA A 102 11.40 -2.73 9.22
CA ALA A 102 12.38 -3.79 8.99
C ALA A 102 11.85 -4.88 8.06
N GLU A 103 10.56 -5.23 8.14
CA GLU A 103 9.94 -6.19 7.20
C GLU A 103 10.02 -5.72 5.75
N CYS A 104 9.97 -4.40 5.54
CA CYS A 104 9.90 -3.78 4.22
C CYS A 104 11.22 -3.56 3.50
N THR A 105 12.33 -3.73 4.22
CA THR A 105 13.66 -3.72 3.63
C THR A 105 14.11 -5.12 3.21
N ILE A 106 13.38 -6.18 3.61
CA ILE A 106 13.67 -7.57 3.22
C ILE A 106 13.29 -7.77 1.75
N GLY A 107 14.25 -7.56 0.84
CA GLY A 107 14.11 -7.86 -0.59
C GLY A 107 14.15 -6.64 -1.53
N LYS A 108 14.24 -5.41 -1.00
CA LYS A 108 14.66 -4.26 -1.82
C LYS A 108 16.17 -4.38 -2.04
N ASP A 109 16.61 -4.26 -3.29
CA ASP A 109 18.03 -4.27 -3.65
C ASP A 109 18.78 -3.28 -2.74
N VAL A 110 19.83 -3.77 -2.05
CA VAL A 110 20.71 -3.06 -1.10
C VAL A 110 21.38 -1.77 -1.63
N ASN A 111 21.02 -1.37 -2.85
CA ASN A 111 21.51 -0.21 -3.58
C ASN A 111 20.58 1.00 -3.39
N GLU A 112 19.31 0.80 -3.03
CA GLU A 112 18.46 1.88 -2.52
C GLU A 112 18.72 1.99 -1.02
N SER A 113 19.32 3.11 -0.62
CA SER A 113 19.85 3.38 0.71
C SER A 113 18.75 3.60 1.75
N GLY A 114 17.77 2.70 1.82
CA GLY A 114 16.76 2.67 2.87
C GLY A 114 17.44 2.35 4.19
N ILE A 115 17.89 3.38 4.90
CA ILE A 115 18.36 3.25 6.28
C ILE A 115 17.20 2.64 7.07
N GLU A 116 17.41 1.44 7.60
CA GLU A 116 16.45 0.79 8.49
C GLU A 116 16.13 1.74 9.65
N LYS A 117 14.85 2.02 9.85
CA LYS A 117 14.38 2.94 10.88
C LYS A 117 14.14 2.16 12.16
N ASP A 118 15.05 2.33 13.11
CA ASP A 118 14.97 1.63 14.38
C ASP A 118 13.92 2.25 15.33
N LYS A 119 13.76 1.60 16.48
CA LYS A 119 12.85 2.07 17.53
C LYS A 119 13.18 3.48 18.02
N GLN A 120 14.47 3.85 18.12
CA GLN A 120 14.89 5.15 18.64
C GLN A 120 14.52 6.27 17.66
N TYR A 121 14.69 6.02 16.37
CA TYR A 121 14.23 6.91 15.31
C TYR A 121 12.72 7.20 15.45
N PHE A 122 11.89 6.16 15.57
CA PHE A 122 10.45 6.35 15.72
C PHE A 122 10.05 6.95 17.07
N GLN A 123 10.80 6.71 18.15
CA GLN A 123 10.62 7.41 19.42
C GLN A 123 10.84 8.92 19.27
N GLN A 124 11.91 9.31 18.58
CA GLN A 124 12.18 10.71 18.31
C GLN A 124 11.15 11.32 17.37
N LEU A 125 10.74 10.61 16.32
CA LEU A 125 9.71 11.06 15.39
C LEU A 125 8.38 11.31 16.11
N LEU A 126 7.93 10.34 16.90
CA LEU A 126 6.65 10.42 17.62
C LEU A 126 6.68 11.36 18.82
N SER A 127 7.84 11.91 19.21
CA SER A 127 7.95 12.92 20.28
C SER A 127 7.22 14.24 19.95
N ALA A 128 6.84 14.46 18.69
CA ALA A 128 6.00 15.57 18.27
C ALA A 128 4.56 15.46 18.79
N TYR A 129 4.12 14.27 19.20
CA TYR A 129 2.80 14.00 19.76
C TYR A 129 2.84 13.92 21.29
N THR A 130 1.71 14.21 21.90
CA THR A 130 1.44 14.19 23.34
C THR A 130 0.37 13.14 23.65
N GLU A 131 0.18 12.80 24.93
CA GLU A 131 -0.85 11.85 25.38
C GLU A 131 -2.28 12.31 25.05
N ASN A 132 -2.49 13.62 24.82
CA ASN A 132 -3.79 14.19 24.46
C ASN A 132 -4.04 14.26 22.96
N ASP A 133 -3.05 13.90 22.13
CA ASP A 133 -3.23 13.91 20.69
C ASP A 133 -4.07 12.72 20.24
N MET A 134 -5.21 13.04 19.64
CA MET A 134 -6.18 12.09 19.14
C MET A 134 -6.09 11.99 17.63
N GLY A 135 -6.27 10.78 17.11
CA GLY A 135 -6.60 10.51 15.72
C GLY A 135 -8.02 9.99 15.59
N THR A 136 -8.47 9.87 14.34
CA THR A 136 -9.80 9.34 14.00
C THR A 136 -9.64 8.23 12.98
N ALA A 137 -10.23 7.08 13.27
CA ALA A 137 -10.33 5.94 12.37
C ALA A 137 -11.72 5.91 11.75
N TYR A 138 -11.77 5.85 10.43
CA TYR A 138 -12.96 5.72 9.61
C TYR A 138 -12.99 4.30 9.05
N SER A 139 -13.93 3.49 9.52
CA SER A 139 -14.09 2.10 9.08
C SER A 139 -15.23 2.03 8.09
N PHE A 140 -14.93 1.55 6.89
CA PHE A 140 -15.86 1.27 5.83
C PHE A 140 -16.17 -0.22 5.83
N ALA A 141 -17.45 -0.56 5.91
CA ALA A 141 -17.94 -1.93 5.90
C ALA A 141 -18.75 -2.17 4.61
N TYR A 142 -18.34 -3.19 3.85
CA TYR A 142 -19.05 -3.64 2.66
C TYR A 142 -20.32 -4.37 3.10
N ASP A 143 -21.48 -3.93 2.64
CA ASP A 143 -22.77 -4.47 3.09
C ASP A 143 -23.31 -5.62 2.21
N GLY A 144 -22.58 -5.97 1.16
CA GLY A 144 -22.85 -7.14 0.32
C GLY A 144 -22.14 -8.40 0.82
N GLN A 145 -22.50 -9.56 0.23
CA GLN A 145 -21.75 -10.79 0.43
C GLN A 145 -20.34 -10.64 -0.14
N SER A 146 -19.32 -10.92 0.66
CA SER A 146 -17.91 -10.79 0.32
C SER A 146 -17.06 -11.74 1.16
N GLN A 147 -15.83 -12.00 0.72
CA GLN A 147 -14.85 -12.80 1.48
C GLN A 147 -14.29 -12.01 2.68
N GLU A 148 -14.08 -10.71 2.47
CA GLU A 148 -13.64 -9.72 3.45
C GLU A 148 -14.39 -8.42 3.18
N GLY A 149 -14.73 -7.67 4.23
CA GLY A 149 -15.64 -6.54 4.10
C GLY A 149 -15.22 -5.27 4.82
N ASP A 150 -14.03 -5.19 5.43
CA ASP A 150 -13.63 -4.02 6.22
C ASP A 150 -12.41 -3.32 5.61
N TRP A 151 -12.53 -2.01 5.36
CA TRP A 151 -11.42 -1.15 4.96
C TRP A 151 -11.36 0.07 5.87
N LYS A 152 -10.16 0.49 6.28
CA LYS A 152 -9.97 1.58 7.26
C LYS A 152 -9.12 2.71 6.70
N VAL A 153 -9.59 3.93 6.89
CA VAL A 153 -8.81 5.15 6.70
C VAL A 153 -8.58 5.78 8.06
N THR A 154 -7.35 6.15 8.37
CA THR A 154 -6.97 6.72 9.66
C THR A 154 -6.38 8.10 9.46
N ALA A 155 -6.92 9.11 10.15
CA ALA A 155 -6.39 10.46 10.16
C ALA A 155 -5.73 10.78 11.50
N ILE A 156 -4.53 11.35 11.46
CA ILE A 156 -3.87 11.94 12.65
C ILE A 156 -3.44 13.38 12.34
N PRO A 157 -3.26 14.23 13.35
CA PRO A 157 -2.73 15.59 13.15
C PRO A 157 -1.33 15.56 12.51
N ASN A 158 -1.08 16.45 11.54
CA ASN A 158 0.23 16.62 10.93
C ASN A 158 1.16 17.51 11.80
N LYS A 159 1.48 17.02 13.01
CA LYS A 159 2.45 17.69 13.89
C LYS A 159 3.90 17.53 13.44
N LEU A 160 4.17 16.60 12.54
CA LEU A 160 5.48 16.34 11.95
C LEU A 160 5.85 17.36 10.86
N GLY A 161 4.87 18.12 10.37
CA GLY A 161 5.09 19.19 9.40
C GLY A 161 5.40 18.70 7.99
N TYR A 162 4.97 17.50 7.62
CA TYR A 162 5.14 17.01 6.24
C TYR A 162 4.36 17.88 5.27
N ILE A 163 4.99 18.22 4.15
CA ILE A 163 4.36 19.08 3.12
C ILE A 163 4.08 18.33 1.82
N ASN A 164 4.60 17.10 1.68
CA ASN A 164 4.41 16.27 0.50
C ASN A 164 4.48 14.77 0.84
N MET A 165 4.00 13.95 -0.10
CA MET A 165 3.91 12.50 0.10
C MET A 165 5.27 11.82 0.17
N ASP A 166 6.31 12.38 -0.45
CA ASP A 166 7.64 11.77 -0.43
C ASP A 166 8.25 11.79 0.98
N GLN A 167 8.10 12.90 1.71
CA GLN A 167 8.53 12.99 3.11
C GLN A 167 7.73 12.05 4.00
N PHE A 168 6.40 12.06 3.83
CA PHE A 168 5.52 11.22 4.64
C PHE A 168 5.79 9.72 4.40
N LYS A 169 5.94 9.32 3.13
CA LYS A 169 6.34 7.96 2.75
C LYS A 169 7.74 7.63 3.21
N ASN A 170 8.70 8.53 3.12
CA ASN A 170 10.05 8.24 3.62
C ASN A 170 9.99 7.71 5.05
N ASP A 171 9.17 8.31 5.92
CA ASP A 171 9.06 7.98 7.34
C ASP A 171 8.08 6.87 7.68
N PHE A 172 7.07 6.64 6.83
CA PHE A 172 6.00 5.69 7.07
C PHE A 172 5.72 4.72 5.91
N ASP A 173 6.65 4.50 4.97
CA ASP A 173 6.54 3.50 3.89
C ASP A 173 6.65 2.08 4.48
N LEU A 174 5.60 1.73 5.22
CA LEU A 174 5.29 0.39 5.70
C LEU A 174 4.60 -0.33 4.55
N CYS A 175 4.99 -1.57 4.31
CA CYS A 175 4.70 -2.31 3.10
C CYS A 175 3.21 -2.33 2.80
N PHE A 176 2.86 -1.99 1.57
CA PHE A 176 1.49 -2.14 1.08
C PHE A 176 0.99 -3.59 1.24
N ALA A 177 1.85 -4.59 0.99
CA ALA A 177 1.53 -5.99 1.21
C ALA A 177 1.71 -6.35 2.69
N GLY A 178 0.59 -6.50 3.41
CA GLY A 178 0.58 -6.98 4.80
C GLY A 178 0.74 -5.90 5.88
N GLY A 179 0.99 -4.64 5.49
CA GLY A 179 1.06 -3.52 6.42
C GLY A 179 -0.30 -3.21 7.06
N ILE A 180 -0.28 -2.94 8.38
CA ILE A 180 -1.48 -2.55 9.15
C ILE A 180 -2.04 -1.20 8.66
N ARG A 181 -1.17 -0.33 8.14
CA ARG A 181 -1.51 0.98 7.59
C ARG A 181 -0.38 1.51 6.69
N TYR A 182 -0.71 2.16 5.58
CA TYR A 182 0.25 2.81 4.69
C TYR A 182 -0.12 4.28 4.43
N PRO A 183 0.85 5.16 4.10
CA PRO A 183 0.61 6.56 3.82
C PRO A 183 -0.28 6.75 2.59
N LEU A 184 -1.41 7.42 2.77
CA LEU A 184 -2.38 7.66 1.71
C LEU A 184 -2.29 9.10 1.18
N LEU A 185 -2.53 10.09 2.06
CA LEU A 185 -2.53 11.52 1.70
C LEU A 185 -1.92 12.37 2.82
N VAL A 186 -1.46 13.57 2.46
CA VAL A 186 -0.90 14.57 3.37
C VAL A 186 -1.51 15.95 3.10
N SER A 187 -1.93 16.64 4.15
CA SER A 187 -2.26 18.06 4.13
C SER A 187 -1.52 18.77 5.26
N ARG A 188 -1.67 20.09 5.37
CA ARG A 188 -1.10 20.85 6.49
C ARG A 188 -1.67 20.44 7.85
N ASN A 189 -2.90 19.92 7.87
CA ASN A 189 -3.62 19.63 9.10
C ASN A 189 -3.56 18.14 9.46
N TYR A 190 -3.58 17.25 8.44
CA TYR A 190 -3.74 15.82 8.66
C TYR A 190 -2.75 14.97 7.86
N LEU A 191 -2.38 13.84 8.46
CA LEU A 191 -1.75 12.70 7.81
C LEU A 191 -2.80 11.59 7.71
N LEU A 192 -3.06 11.13 6.50
CA LEU A 192 -3.99 10.03 6.24
C LEU A 192 -3.24 8.76 5.94
N PHE A 193 -3.65 7.69 6.62
CA PHE A 193 -3.24 6.33 6.35
C PHE A 193 -4.42 5.52 5.85
N ALA A 194 -4.20 4.52 5.02
CA ALA A 194 -5.19 3.50 4.69
C ALA A 194 -4.69 2.13 5.14
N SER A 195 -5.60 1.22 5.51
CA SER A 195 -5.28 -0.18 5.74
C SER A 195 -5.14 -0.93 4.41
N ALA A 196 -4.27 -1.93 4.36
CA ALA A 196 -4.22 -2.85 3.24
C ALA A 196 -5.43 -3.82 3.26
N CYS A 197 -5.93 -4.21 2.09
CA CYS A 197 -6.96 -5.23 1.93
C CYS A 197 -6.42 -6.66 1.92
N GLY A 198 -5.49 -6.94 2.85
CA GLY A 198 -4.82 -8.24 2.93
C GLY A 198 -4.04 -8.58 1.65
N THR A 199 -3.92 -9.88 1.38
CA THR A 199 -3.22 -10.43 0.22
C THR A 199 -4.09 -10.48 -1.05
N GLY A 200 -5.40 -10.28 -0.90
CA GLY A 200 -6.35 -10.46 -2.00
C GLY A 200 -6.43 -11.89 -2.52
N PHE A 201 -6.01 -12.90 -1.74
CA PHE A 201 -6.17 -14.29 -2.14
C PHE A 201 -7.64 -14.70 -2.10
N ASP A 202 -8.11 -15.25 -3.21
CA ASP A 202 -9.44 -15.86 -3.33
C ASP A 202 -9.53 -17.11 -2.43
N ASP A 203 -10.52 -17.15 -1.54
CA ASP A 203 -10.84 -18.29 -0.69
C ASP A 203 -11.60 -19.41 -1.42
N GLY A 204 -11.92 -19.21 -2.71
CA GLY A 204 -12.62 -20.16 -3.56
C GLY A 204 -14.15 -20.13 -3.40
N SER A 205 -14.69 -19.19 -2.61
CA SER A 205 -16.14 -19.01 -2.46
C SER A 205 -16.82 -18.42 -3.70
N GLY A 206 -16.04 -17.78 -4.60
CA GLY A 206 -16.57 -17.03 -5.73
C GLY A 206 -17.27 -15.72 -5.35
N LEU A 207 -17.15 -15.29 -4.08
CA LEU A 207 -17.63 -13.99 -3.61
C LEU A 207 -16.61 -12.89 -3.93
N PRO A 208 -17.04 -11.63 -4.09
CA PRO A 208 -16.12 -10.52 -4.30
C PRO A 208 -15.24 -10.24 -3.07
N HIS A 209 -14.10 -9.60 -3.31
CA HIS A 209 -13.22 -9.06 -2.26
C HIS A 209 -13.72 -7.68 -1.82
N GLY A 210 -14.65 -7.65 -0.86
CA GLY A 210 -15.36 -6.44 -0.43
C GLY A 210 -14.43 -5.30 0.03
N CYS A 211 -13.34 -5.61 0.76
CA CYS A 211 -12.33 -4.60 1.09
C CYS A 211 -11.75 -3.94 -0.17
N TYR A 212 -11.30 -4.75 -1.14
CA TYR A 212 -10.68 -4.25 -2.37
C TYR A 212 -11.68 -3.44 -3.21
N GLU A 213 -12.93 -3.90 -3.30
CA GLU A 213 -14.01 -3.17 -3.98
C GLU A 213 -14.19 -1.77 -3.36
N MET A 214 -14.29 -1.68 -2.03
CA MET A 214 -14.40 -0.38 -1.34
C MET A 214 -13.17 0.49 -1.58
N GLN A 215 -11.97 -0.07 -1.46
CA GLN A 215 -10.73 0.66 -1.68
C GLN A 215 -10.70 1.29 -3.08
N GLN A 216 -11.00 0.53 -4.14
CA GLN A 216 -11.00 1.02 -5.51
C GLN A 216 -12.04 2.13 -5.78
N ILE A 217 -13.15 2.12 -5.03
CA ILE A 217 -14.22 3.10 -5.17
C ILE A 217 -13.91 4.36 -4.37
N ILE A 218 -13.53 4.19 -3.10
CA ILE A 218 -13.44 5.30 -2.15
C ILE A 218 -12.10 5.99 -2.26
N GLU A 219 -10.99 5.25 -2.27
CA GLU A 219 -9.63 5.81 -2.21
C GLU A 219 -9.37 6.91 -3.25
N PRO A 220 -9.75 6.75 -4.54
CA PRO A 220 -9.53 7.78 -5.57
C PRO A 220 -10.39 9.04 -5.40
N THR A 221 -11.43 8.97 -4.57
CA THR A 221 -12.36 10.08 -4.32
C THR A 221 -12.03 10.87 -3.07
N ILE A 222 -11.07 10.42 -2.26
CA ILE A 222 -10.70 11.09 -1.02
C ILE A 222 -10.00 12.42 -1.33
N ILE A 223 -10.54 13.49 -0.76
CA ILE A 223 -9.99 14.84 -0.84
C ILE A 223 -9.77 15.36 0.57
N LEU A 224 -8.52 15.70 0.91
CA LEU A 224 -8.17 16.24 2.22
C LEU A 224 -8.71 17.67 2.44
N LYS A 225 -9.04 17.96 3.70
CA LYS A 225 -9.38 19.31 4.18
C LYS A 225 -8.16 20.04 4.77
#